data_AF-A0A1T2YTY8-F1
#
_entry.id   AF-A0A1T2YTY8-F1
#
_cell.length_a   1.000
_cell.length_b   1.000
_cell.length_c   1.000
_cell.angle_alpha   90.00
_cell.angle_beta   90.00
_cell.angle_gamma   90.00
#
_symmetry.space_group_name_H-M   'P 1'
#
loop_
_entity.id
_entity.type
_entity.pdbx_description
1 polymer ?
#
loop_
_entity_poly.entity_id
_entity_poly.type
_entity_poly.pdbx_seq_one_letter_code
_entity_poly.pdbx_strand_id
1 'polypeptide(L)'
;MIKPTPNPPIRLFTVADGISTEDLLVNLNETLASANALGCDLAFDLDGSKREALLGVVQLIELAQLLADRVQEGTGQATTASS
;
A
#
# COMPACT_ATOMS: atom_id res chain seq x y z
N MET A 1 -17.93 -1.47 25.67
CA MET A 1 -18.99 -0.74 24.94
C MET A 1 -18.34 0.43 24.22
N ILE A 2 -18.22 0.37 22.90
CA ILE A 2 -17.76 1.51 22.09
C ILE A 2 -18.97 2.41 21.88
N LYS A 3 -18.93 3.63 22.40
CA LYS A 3 -19.99 4.61 22.18
C LYS A 3 -19.88 5.12 20.74
N PRO A 4 -20.95 5.06 19.92
CA PRO A 4 -20.91 5.63 18.57
C PRO A 4 -20.55 7.12 18.67
N THR A 5 -19.52 7.53 17.95
CA THR A 5 -19.13 8.95 17.90
C THR A 5 -20.28 9.71 17.25
N PRO A 6 -20.84 10.76 17.86
CA PRO A 6 -22.05 11.44 17.36
C PRO A 6 -21.90 12.09 15.98
N ASN A 7 -20.66 12.15 15.47
CA ASN A 7 -20.34 12.69 14.15
C ASN A 7 -19.22 11.85 13.54
N PRO A 8 -19.52 10.74 12.84
CA PRO A 8 -18.50 9.97 12.16
C PRO A 8 -17.84 10.84 11.09
N PRO A 9 -16.51 10.75 10.90
CA PRO A 9 -15.84 11.50 9.84
C PRO A 9 -16.45 11.14 8.49
N ILE A 10 -16.76 12.16 7.68
CA ILE A 10 -17.24 11.97 6.32
C ILE A 10 -16.09 11.36 5.51
N ARG A 11 -16.23 10.10 5.12
CA ARG A 11 -15.27 9.41 4.25
C ARG A 11 -15.74 9.55 2.82
N LEU A 12 -15.01 10.31 2.01
CA LEU A 12 -15.26 10.39 0.55
C LEU A 12 -14.92 9.07 -0.15
N PHE A 13 -13.92 8.34 0.37
CA PHE A 13 -13.50 7.04 -0.14
C PHE A 13 -13.47 6.02 1.00
N THR A 14 -13.95 4.81 0.71
CA THR A 14 -13.90 3.67 1.63
C THR A 14 -13.53 2.41 0.85
N VAL A 15 -12.89 1.46 1.53
CA VAL A 15 -12.78 0.10 1.04
C VAL A 15 -14.14 -0.57 1.21
N ALA A 16 -14.60 -1.30 0.20
CA ALA A 16 -15.86 -2.05 0.28
C ALA A 16 -15.71 -3.23 1.23
N ASP A 17 -16.79 -3.57 1.95
CA ASP A 17 -16.82 -4.78 2.76
C ASP A 17 -16.87 -6.04 1.86
N GLY A 18 -16.36 -7.16 2.38
CA GLY A 18 -16.43 -8.45 1.69
C GLY A 18 -15.41 -8.66 0.57
N ILE A 19 -14.45 -7.74 0.38
CA ILE A 19 -13.32 -7.94 -0.52
C ILE A 19 -12.32 -8.92 0.11
N SER A 20 -11.80 -9.85 -0.71
CA SER A 20 -10.82 -10.83 -0.23
C SER A 20 -9.49 -10.16 0.15
N THR A 21 -8.75 -10.74 1.10
CA THR A 21 -7.42 -10.24 1.44
C THR A 21 -6.49 -10.21 0.23
N GLU A 22 -6.62 -11.17 -0.69
CA GLU A 22 -5.82 -11.27 -1.92
C GLU A 22 -6.11 -10.08 -2.85
N ASP A 23 -7.38 -9.77 -3.09
CA ASP A 23 -7.77 -8.61 -3.91
C ASP A 23 -7.31 -7.29 -3.29
N LEU A 24 -7.38 -7.18 -1.95
CA LEU A 24 -6.86 -6.01 -1.23
C LEU A 24 -5.34 -5.86 -1.38
N LEU A 25 -4.60 -6.97 -1.30
CA LEU A 25 -3.14 -6.97 -1.46
C LEU A 25 -2.71 -6.69 -2.90
N VAL A 26 -3.43 -7.19 -3.90
CA VAL A 26 -3.20 -6.84 -5.31
C VAL A 26 -3.38 -5.34 -5.52
N ASN A 27 -4.50 -4.77 -5.06
CA ASN A 27 -4.75 -3.33 -5.21
C ASN A 27 -3.74 -2.48 -4.41
N LEU A 28 -3.30 -2.95 -3.24
CA LEU A 28 -2.22 -2.31 -2.48
C LEU A 28 -0.92 -2.30 -3.29
N ASN A 29 -0.51 -3.43 -3.85
CA ASN A 29 0.72 -3.53 -4.65
C ASN A 29 0.67 -2.64 -5.89
N GLU A 30 -0.46 -2.61 -6.61
CA GLU A 30 -0.66 -1.71 -7.75
C GLU A 30 -0.57 -0.23 -7.34
N THR A 31 -1.19 0.12 -6.20
CA THR A 31 -1.13 1.49 -5.66
C THR A 31 0.30 1.88 -5.28
N LEU A 32 1.04 1.00 -4.61
CA LEU A 32 2.42 1.26 -4.22
C LEU A 32 3.34 1.34 -5.44
N ALA A 33 3.16 0.48 -6.44
CA ALA A 33 3.92 0.53 -7.69
C ALA A 33 3.66 1.84 -8.45
N SER A 34 2.41 2.31 -8.49
CA SER A 34 2.06 3.61 -9.07
C SER A 34 2.71 4.77 -8.31
N ALA A 35 2.65 4.76 -6.97
CA ALA A 35 3.29 5.78 -6.14
C ALA A 35 4.81 5.81 -6.32
N ASN A 36 5.45 4.63 -6.43
CA ASN A 36 6.87 4.50 -6.70
C ASN A 36 7.24 5.11 -8.06
N ALA A 37 6.50 4.76 -9.11
CA ALA A 37 6.72 5.30 -10.46
C ALA A 37 6.57 6.83 -10.50
N LEU A 38 5.52 7.38 -9.88
CA LEU A 38 5.30 8.82 -9.79
C LEU A 38 6.38 9.53 -8.97
N GLY A 39 6.80 8.93 -7.86
CA GLY A 39 7.86 9.49 -7.02
C GLY A 39 9.21 9.51 -7.75
N CYS A 40 9.56 8.45 -8.46
CA CYS A 40 10.74 8.38 -9.30
C CYS A 40 10.70 9.38 -10.46
N ASP A 41 9.56 9.51 -11.14
CA ASP A 41 9.37 10.47 -12.23
C ASP A 41 9.56 11.92 -11.73
N LEU A 42 8.88 12.27 -10.64
CA LEU A 42 8.98 13.61 -10.03
C LEU A 42 10.38 13.89 -9.46
N ALA A 43 11.15 12.88 -9.07
CA ALA A 43 12.52 13.07 -8.59
C ALA A 43 13.44 13.63 -9.68
N PHE A 44 13.15 13.39 -10.97
CA PHE A 44 13.90 14.00 -12.08
C PHE A 44 13.66 15.52 -12.20
N ASP A 45 12.50 16.00 -11.76
CA ASP A 45 12.14 17.43 -11.79
C ASP A 45 12.64 18.21 -10.56
N LEU A 46 13.26 17.52 -9.60
CA LEU A 46 13.75 18.10 -8.35
C LEU A 46 15.28 18.08 -8.26
N ASP A 47 15.82 19.02 -7.49
CA ASP A 47 17.26 19.14 -7.24
C ASP A 47 17.61 19.20 -5.75
N GLY A 48 18.85 18.84 -5.47
CA GLY A 48 19.46 18.93 -4.14
C GLY A 48 18.65 18.19 -3.08
N SER A 49 18.51 18.80 -1.90
CA SER A 49 17.87 18.16 -0.75
C SER A 49 16.42 17.75 -0.96
N LYS A 50 15.68 18.39 -1.89
CA LYS A 50 14.29 18.02 -2.18
C LYS A 50 14.22 16.71 -2.95
N ARG A 51 15.12 16.49 -3.91
CA ARG A 51 15.22 15.21 -4.62
C ARG A 51 15.60 14.10 -3.66
N GLU A 52 16.61 14.32 -2.81
CA GLU A 52 17.04 13.32 -1.83
C GLU A 52 15.91 12.96 -0.84
N ALA A 53 15.13 13.96 -0.39
CA ALA A 53 13.96 13.71 0.45
C ALA A 53 12.88 12.88 -0.27
N LEU A 54 12.60 13.18 -1.54
CA LEU A 54 11.63 12.42 -2.33
C LEU A 54 12.11 10.98 -2.60
N LEU A 55 13.39 10.80 -2.93
CA LEU A 55 13.98 9.47 -3.09
C LEU A 55 13.93 8.66 -1.77
N GLY A 56 14.09 9.33 -0.62
CA GLY A 56 13.86 8.70 0.68
C GLY A 56 12.41 8.22 0.87
N VAL A 57 11.42 8.98 0.39
CA VAL A 57 10.01 8.54 0.39
C VAL A 57 9.79 7.35 -0.55
N VAL A 58 10.36 7.40 -1.76
CA VAL A 58 10.35 6.29 -2.72
C VAL A 58 10.92 5.02 -2.09
N GLN A 59 12.06 5.11 -1.39
CA GLN A 59 12.64 3.97 -0.67
C GLN A 59 11.67 3.38 0.38
N LEU A 60 10.93 4.23 1.11
CA LEU A 60 9.92 3.74 2.06
C LEU A 60 8.75 3.04 1.36
N ILE A 61 8.37 3.48 0.16
CA ILE A 61 7.34 2.84 -0.66
C ILE A 61 7.82 1.45 -1.12
N GLU A 62 9.06 1.34 -1.62
CA GLU A 62 9.65 0.05 -2.00
C GLU A 62 9.70 -0.93 -0.80
N LEU A 63 10.06 -0.44 0.40
CA LEU A 63 10.02 -1.27 1.61
C LEU A 63 8.60 -1.73 1.96
N ALA A 64 7.59 -0.89 1.76
CA ALA A 64 6.19 -1.28 1.96
C ALA A 64 5.74 -2.35 0.95
N GLN A 65 6.20 -2.26 -0.30
CA GLN A 65 5.94 -3.30 -1.32
C GLN A 65 6.54 -4.64 -0.90
N LEU A 66 7.80 -4.66 -0.43
CA LEU A 66 8.42 -5.88 0.07
C LEU A 66 7.64 -6.52 1.22
N LEU A 67 7.08 -5.71 2.14
CA LEU A 67 6.23 -6.22 3.21
C LEU A 67 4.91 -6.80 2.67
N ALA A 68 4.26 -6.12 1.72
CA ALA A 68 3.03 -6.59 1.08
C ALA A 68 3.24 -7.90 0.32
N ASP A 69 4.33 -8.01 -0.43
CA ASP A 69 4.72 -9.22 -1.16
C ASP A 69 4.92 -10.40 -0.20
N ARG A 70 5.57 -10.19 0.96
CA ARG A 70 5.70 -11.24 1.99
C ARG A 70 4.38 -11.69 2.58
N VAL A 71 3.41 -10.78 2.73
CA VAL A 71 2.07 -11.16 3.18
C VAL A 71 1.36 -11.99 2.11
N GLN A 72 1.49 -11.61 0.84
CA GLN A 72 0.89 -12.32 -0.30
C GLN A 72 1.49 -13.72 -0.51
N GLU A 73 2.80 -13.90 -0.31
CA GLU A 73 3.43 -15.23 -0.34
C GLU A 73 2.88 -16.15 0.75
N GLY A 74 2.63 -15.60 1.94
CA GLY A 74 2.07 -16.31 3.08
C GLY A 74 0.62 -16.78 2.87
N THR A 75 -0.17 -16.08 2.06
CA THR A 75 -1.55 -16.49 1.73
C THR A 75 -1.59 -17.65 0.72
N GLY A 76 -0.57 -17.77 -0.14
CA GLY A 76 -0.49 -18.86 -1.13
C GLY A 76 -0.12 -20.24 -0.56
N GLN A 77 0.65 -20.31 0.54
CA GLN A 77 1.12 -21.59 1.13
C GLN A 77 0.09 -22.31 2.00
N ALA A 78 -0.97 -21.65 2.47
CA ALA A 78 -2.01 -22.30 3.28
C ALA A 78 -2.84 -23.32 2.47
N THR A 79 -2.84 -23.23 1.14
CA THR A 79 -3.68 -24.05 0.25
C THR A 79 -3.01 -25.36 -0.18
N THR A 80 -1.69 -25.52 -0.02
CA THR A 80 -0.96 -26.71 -0.52
C THR A 80 -0.62 -27.75 0.54
N ALA A 81 -0.92 -27.50 1.82
CA ALA A 81 -0.66 -28.44 2.91
C ALA A 81 -1.85 -29.35 3.27
N SER A 82 -2.94 -29.31 2.49
CA SER A 82 -4.12 -30.17 2.65
C SER A 82 -4.38 -30.95 1.37
N SER A 83 -3.52 -31.93 1.05
CA SER A 83 -3.76 -32.97 0.04
C SER A 83 -3.02 -34.24 0.42
#